data_AF-A0A143X7B9-F1
#
_entry.id   AF-A0A143X7B9-F1
#
_cell.length_a   1.000
_cell.length_b   1.000
_cell.length_c   1.000
_cell.angle_alpha   90.00
_cell.angle_beta   90.00
_cell.angle_gamma   90.00
#
_symmetry.space_group_name_H-M   'P 1'
#
loop_
_entity.id
_entity.type
_entity.pdbx_description
1 polymer ?
#
loop_
_entity_poly.entity_id
_entity_poly.type
_entity_poly.pdbx_seq_one_letter_code
_entity_poly.pdbx_strand_id
1 'polypeptide(L)'
;MSEQESTVLALFVEGRTIPRIAQELYLSQSAVKYHAQKLYRRFEVHSRSELCEVVARLRHERPERPDAESELAQAYDLTAREREVLARLARGLSITEMASDLNISENTVKTHVKRIYGKLGVHSKQEVIDLAQSSGPTA
;
A
#
# COMPACT_ATOMS: atom_id res chain seq x y z
N MET A 1 9.39 -8.67 -17.51
CA MET A 1 8.77 -7.53 -18.20
C MET A 1 9.89 -6.56 -18.52
N SER A 2 9.97 -6.03 -19.74
CA SER A 2 10.98 -5.02 -20.13
C SER A 2 10.64 -3.65 -19.51
N GLU A 3 11.64 -2.80 -19.31
CA GLU A 3 11.44 -1.43 -18.78
C GLU A 3 10.40 -0.65 -19.59
N GLN A 4 10.43 -0.73 -20.92
CA GLN A 4 9.44 -0.05 -21.77
C GLN A 4 8.03 -0.63 -21.62
N GLU A 5 7.90 -1.95 -21.40
CA GLU A 5 6.60 -2.56 -21.10
C GLU A 5 6.04 -2.04 -19.77
N SER A 6 6.89 -1.93 -18.75
CA SER A 6 6.52 -1.41 -17.42
C SER A 6 6.03 0.04 -17.49
N THR A 7 6.75 0.88 -18.23
CA THR A 7 6.37 2.30 -18.39
C THR A 7 5.07 2.45 -19.18
N VAL A 8 4.90 1.69 -20.26
CA VAL A 8 3.63 1.70 -21.04
C VAL A 8 2.46 1.21 -20.18
N LEU A 9 2.67 0.18 -19.35
CA LEU A 9 1.65 -0.31 -18.42
C LEU A 9 1.25 0.76 -17.40
N ALA A 10 2.23 1.43 -16.77
CA ALA A 10 1.98 2.49 -15.80
C ALA A 10 1.13 3.63 -16.41
N LEU A 11 1.52 4.11 -17.59
CA LEU A 11 0.80 5.19 -18.26
C LEU A 11 -0.61 4.81 -18.70
N PHE A 12 -0.86 3.54 -19.06
CA PHE A 12 -2.22 3.06 -19.33
C PHE A 12 -3.12 3.12 -18.10
N VAL A 13 -2.59 2.73 -16.93
CA VAL A 13 -3.28 2.79 -15.64
C VAL A 13 -3.53 4.23 -15.20
N GLU A 14 -2.62 5.16 -15.53
CA GLU A 14 -2.81 6.61 -15.34
C GLU A 14 -3.80 7.26 -16.34
N GLY A 15 -4.51 6.46 -17.13
CA GLY A 15 -5.53 6.95 -18.04
C GLY A 15 -5.00 7.49 -19.37
N ARG A 16 -3.68 7.48 -19.64
CA ARG A 16 -3.10 8.04 -20.87
C ARG A 16 -3.51 7.26 -22.13
N THR A 17 -3.65 8.00 -23.23
CA THR A 17 -3.96 7.45 -24.55
C THR A 17 -2.70 7.04 -25.30
N ILE A 18 -2.81 6.13 -26.29
CA ILE A 18 -1.66 5.68 -27.11
C ILE A 18 -0.89 6.86 -27.75
N PRO A 19 -1.56 7.87 -28.36
CA PRO A 19 -0.85 9.03 -28.91
C PRO A 19 -0.08 9.81 -27.84
N ARG A 20 -0.64 9.94 -26.63
CA ARG A 20 -0.02 10.66 -25.53
C ARG A 20 1.19 9.91 -24.98
N ILE A 21 1.09 8.59 -24.83
CA ILE A 21 2.21 7.73 -24.40
C ILE A 21 3.34 7.77 -25.42
N ALA A 22 3.01 7.74 -26.71
CA ALA A 22 4.00 7.87 -27.78
C ALA A 22 4.76 9.20 -27.67
N GLN A 23 4.07 10.30 -27.41
CA GLN A 23 4.69 11.61 -27.19
C GLN A 23 5.56 11.65 -25.91
N GLU A 24 5.04 11.14 -24.78
CA GLU A 24 5.75 11.17 -23.49
C GLU A 24 7.01 10.30 -23.48
N LEU A 25 6.99 9.18 -24.21
CA LEU A 25 8.12 8.25 -24.32
C LEU A 25 9.03 8.52 -25.53
N TYR A 26 8.74 9.55 -26.34
CA TYR A 26 9.43 9.82 -27.60
C TYR A 26 9.47 8.59 -28.53
N LEU A 27 8.37 7.83 -28.58
CA LEU A 27 8.18 6.63 -29.39
C LEU A 27 7.15 6.86 -30.50
N SER A 28 7.11 5.96 -31.50
CA SER A 28 6.01 5.93 -32.45
C SER A 28 4.76 5.27 -31.82
N GLN A 29 3.56 5.65 -32.28
CA GLN A 29 2.33 5.00 -31.84
C GLN A 29 2.34 3.49 -32.13
N SER A 30 3.02 3.06 -33.20
CA SER A 30 3.20 1.65 -33.55
C SER A 30 4.07 0.91 -32.53
N ALA A 31 5.12 1.55 -32.00
CA ALA A 31 5.94 0.98 -30.93
C ALA A 31 5.13 0.80 -29.64
N VAL A 32 4.32 1.81 -29.26
CA VAL A 32 3.41 1.71 -28.11
C VAL A 32 2.40 0.58 -28.29
N LYS A 33 1.79 0.44 -29.49
CA LYS A 33 0.89 -0.68 -29.80
C LYS A 33 1.58 -2.03 -29.68
N TYR A 34 2.82 -2.15 -30.13
CA TYR A 34 3.62 -3.37 -29.99
C TYR A 34 3.83 -3.75 -28.52
N HIS A 35 4.24 -2.78 -27.68
CA HIS A 35 4.37 -3.01 -26.24
C HIS A 35 3.03 -3.36 -25.58
N ALA A 36 1.95 -2.67 -25.94
CA ALA A 36 0.59 -2.98 -25.48
C ALA A 36 0.18 -4.40 -25.84
N GLN A 37 0.43 -4.86 -27.07
CA GLN A 37 0.09 -6.21 -27.50
C GLN A 37 0.90 -7.28 -26.74
N LYS A 38 2.16 -6.98 -26.41
CA LYS A 38 2.99 -7.86 -25.58
C LYS A 38 2.52 -7.91 -24.13
N LEU A 39 2.02 -6.78 -23.60
CA LEU A 39 1.35 -6.73 -22.30
C LEU A 39 0.05 -7.54 -22.31
N TYR A 40 -0.80 -7.38 -23.33
CA TYR A 40 -2.04 -8.13 -23.47
C TYR A 40 -1.81 -9.65 -23.46
N ARG A 41 -0.86 -10.14 -24.25
CA ARG A 41 -0.47 -11.56 -24.23
C ARG A 41 0.09 -12.01 -22.88
N ARG A 42 0.88 -11.15 -22.22
CA ARG A 42 1.50 -11.46 -20.92
C ARG A 42 0.48 -11.64 -19.81
N PHE A 43 -0.51 -10.75 -19.76
CA PHE A 43 -1.53 -10.70 -18.72
C PHE A 43 -2.79 -11.47 -19.10
N GLU A 44 -2.80 -12.15 -20.25
CA GLU A 44 -3.93 -12.94 -20.76
C GLU A 44 -5.22 -12.12 -20.93
N VAL A 45 -5.07 -10.87 -21.37
CA VAL A 45 -6.16 -9.90 -21.57
C VAL A 45 -6.24 -9.47 -23.04
N HIS A 46 -7.41 -9.03 -23.49
CA HIS A 46 -7.63 -8.69 -24.90
C HIS A 46 -7.83 -7.19 -25.14
N SER A 47 -7.95 -6.40 -24.07
CA SER A 47 -8.20 -4.97 -24.15
C SER A 47 -7.46 -4.18 -23.09
N ARG A 48 -7.36 -2.86 -23.31
CA ARG A 48 -6.83 -1.93 -22.32
C ARG A 48 -7.67 -1.96 -21.03
N SER A 49 -9.00 -2.07 -21.15
CA SER A 49 -9.90 -2.12 -20.00
C SER A 49 -9.60 -3.35 -19.15
N GLU A 50 -9.55 -4.54 -19.77
CA GLU A 50 -9.19 -5.78 -19.07
C GLU A 50 -7.79 -5.70 -18.45
N LEU A 51 -6.81 -5.12 -19.16
CA LEU A 51 -5.46 -4.91 -18.61
C LEU A 51 -5.48 -3.98 -17.39
N CYS A 52 -6.22 -2.88 -17.46
CA CYS A 52 -6.40 -1.96 -16.34
C CYS A 52 -7.14 -2.63 -15.17
N GLU A 53 -8.15 -3.45 -15.45
CA GLU A 53 -8.89 -4.22 -14.44
C GLU A 53 -7.99 -5.25 -13.77
N VAL A 54 -7.19 -6.01 -14.53
CA VAL A 54 -6.22 -6.96 -13.97
C VAL A 54 -5.17 -6.25 -13.13
N VAL A 55 -4.64 -5.11 -13.59
CA VAL A 55 -3.67 -4.34 -12.79
C VAL A 55 -4.32 -3.72 -11.56
N ALA A 56 -5.55 -3.21 -11.67
CA ALA A 56 -6.30 -2.71 -10.52
C ALA A 56 -6.57 -3.84 -9.53
N ARG A 57 -6.98 -5.02 -10.02
CA ARG A 57 -7.19 -6.21 -9.20
C ARG A 57 -5.89 -6.66 -8.56
N LEU A 58 -4.75 -6.69 -9.26
CA LEU A 58 -3.44 -7.00 -8.67
C LEU A 58 -2.97 -5.95 -7.65
N ARG A 59 -3.27 -4.66 -7.88
CA ARG A 59 -3.04 -3.59 -6.90
C ARG A 59 -3.93 -3.77 -5.66
N HIS A 60 -5.16 -4.26 -5.84
CA HIS A 60 -6.11 -4.57 -4.77
C HIS A 60 -5.90 -5.97 -4.13
N GLU A 61 -5.30 -6.93 -4.84
CA GLU A 61 -4.93 -8.29 -4.41
C GLU A 61 -3.57 -8.30 -3.70
N ARG A 62 -2.83 -7.18 -3.72
CA ARG A 62 -2.17 -6.75 -2.49
C ARG A 62 -3.26 -6.13 -1.63
N PRO A 63 -3.89 -6.88 -0.72
CA PRO A 63 -4.82 -6.25 0.18
C PRO A 63 -4.03 -5.20 0.95
N GLU A 64 -4.33 -3.94 0.72
CA GLU A 64 -4.48 -3.01 1.83
C GLU A 64 -5.57 -3.68 2.70
N ARG A 65 -5.15 -4.65 3.53
CA ARG A 65 -6.08 -5.39 4.41
C ARG A 65 -6.88 -4.30 5.13
N PRO A 66 -8.22 -4.39 5.19
CA PRO A 66 -8.96 -3.59 6.17
C PRO A 66 -8.28 -3.88 7.50
N ASP A 67 -7.60 -2.86 8.05
CA ASP A 67 -6.48 -3.11 8.92
C ASP A 67 -6.94 -3.88 10.16
N ALA A 68 -6.22 -4.95 10.53
CA ALA A 68 -6.19 -5.45 11.90
C ALA A 68 -6.05 -4.28 12.91
N GLU A 69 -5.38 -3.21 12.49
CA GLU A 69 -5.22 -1.95 13.20
C GLU A 69 -6.54 -1.18 13.37
N SER A 70 -7.47 -1.24 12.41
CA SER A 70 -8.81 -0.63 12.47
C SER A 70 -9.76 -1.44 13.36
N GLU A 71 -9.69 -2.76 13.30
CA GLU A 71 -10.43 -3.66 14.20
C GLU A 71 -9.93 -3.53 15.64
N LEU A 72 -8.60 -3.53 15.86
CA LEU A 72 -8.00 -3.24 17.17
C LEU A 72 -8.36 -1.83 17.63
N ALA A 73 -8.34 -0.84 16.73
CA ALA A 73 -8.68 0.52 17.12
C ALA A 73 -10.13 0.69 17.57
N GLN A 74 -11.07 -0.03 16.95
CA GLN A 74 -12.47 -0.05 17.35
C GLN A 74 -12.68 -0.89 18.61
N ALA A 75 -12.00 -2.03 18.73
CA ALA A 75 -12.10 -2.90 19.90
C ALA A 75 -11.55 -2.26 21.19
N TYR A 76 -10.59 -1.34 21.06
CA TYR A 76 -9.89 -0.72 22.19
C TYR A 76 -10.08 0.81 22.28
N ASP A 77 -11.09 1.37 21.62
CA ASP A 77 -11.42 2.81 21.64
C ASP A 77 -10.18 3.71 21.44
N LEU A 78 -9.37 3.39 20.42
CA LEU A 78 -8.18 4.17 20.09
C LEU A 78 -8.59 5.48 19.41
N THR A 79 -8.07 6.60 19.93
CA THR A 79 -8.21 7.91 19.30
C THR A 79 -7.53 7.93 17.92
N ALA A 80 -7.90 8.87 17.06
CA ALA A 80 -7.30 9.00 15.72
C ALA A 80 -5.76 9.01 15.76
N ARG A 81 -5.19 9.70 16.75
CA ARG A 81 -3.73 9.78 16.91
C ARG A 81 -3.11 8.48 17.40
N GLU A 82 -3.80 7.74 18.26
CA GLU A 82 -3.35 6.42 18.71
C GLU A 82 -3.38 5.40 17.57
N ARG A 83 -4.37 5.48 16.67
CA ARG A 83 -4.43 4.65 15.46
C ARG A 83 -3.22 4.87 14.55
N GLU A 84 -2.91 6.13 14.28
CA GLU A 84 -1.75 6.49 13.45
C GLU A 84 -0.42 5.97 14.03
N VAL A 85 -0.26 6.01 15.35
CA VAL A 85 0.93 5.50 16.04
C VAL A 85 0.94 3.97 16.05
N LEU A 86 -0.20 3.32 16.31
CA LEU A 86 -0.33 1.86 16.26
C LEU A 86 0.06 1.32 14.89
N ALA A 87 -0.38 1.96 13.81
CA ALA A 87 -0.09 1.56 12.44
C ALA A 87 1.40 1.49 12.13
N ARG A 88 2.13 2.51 12.58
CA ARG A 88 3.57 2.60 12.37
C ARG A 88 4.32 1.63 13.29
N LEU A 89 3.81 1.42 14.50
CA LEU A 89 4.36 0.46 15.43
C LEU A 89 4.20 -0.99 14.93
N ALA A 90 3.05 -1.34 14.37
CA ALA A 90 2.75 -2.64 13.76
C ALA A 90 3.63 -2.92 12.53
N ARG A 91 4.03 -1.88 11.79
CA ARG A 91 5.01 -1.95 10.70
C ARG A 91 6.46 -2.06 11.17
N GLY A 92 6.70 -2.02 12.49
CA GLY A 92 8.04 -2.16 13.05
C GLY A 92 8.87 -0.87 13.06
N LEU A 93 8.26 0.31 12.87
CA LEU A 93 9.01 1.58 12.92
C LEU A 93 9.52 1.90 14.35
N SER A 94 10.66 2.58 14.42
CA SER A 94 11.25 3.08 15.66
C SER A 94 10.58 4.38 16.11
N ILE A 95 10.74 4.76 17.38
CA ILE A 95 10.15 6.00 17.93
C ILE A 95 10.58 7.23 17.11
N THR A 96 11.86 7.29 16.73
CA THR A 96 12.42 8.39 15.95
C THR A 96 11.86 8.44 14.52
N GLU A 97 11.68 7.28 13.89
CA GLU A 97 11.07 7.18 12.55
C GLU A 97 9.60 7.59 12.60
N MET A 98 8.87 7.14 13.61
CA MET A 98 7.47 7.54 13.84
C MET A 98 7.35 9.04 14.12
N ALA A 99 8.26 9.61 14.90
CA ALA A 99 8.27 11.04 15.21
C ALA A 99 8.43 11.90 13.95
N SER A 100 9.38 11.52 13.09
CA SER A 100 9.61 12.16 11.79
C SER A 100 8.41 12.01 10.85
N ASP A 101 7.86 10.80 10.73
CA ASP A 101 6.74 10.51 9.83
C ASP A 101 5.45 11.22 10.25
N LEU A 102 5.22 11.34 11.56
CA LEU A 102 4.05 12.01 12.15
C LEU A 102 4.24 13.50 12.39
N ASN A 103 5.43 14.04 12.11
CA ASN A 103 5.84 15.41 12.39
C ASN A 103 5.56 15.84 13.85
N ILE A 104 5.92 14.99 14.82
CA ILE A 104 5.76 15.26 16.27
C ILE A 104 7.02 14.89 17.04
N SER A 105 7.12 15.33 18.30
CA SER A 105 8.26 14.98 19.14
C SER A 105 8.29 13.50 19.50
N GLU A 106 9.48 12.94 19.65
CA GLU A 106 9.67 11.56 20.15
C GLU A 106 9.02 11.34 21.52
N ASN A 107 8.96 12.39 22.35
CA ASN A 107 8.31 12.34 23.66
C ASN A 107 6.78 12.20 23.53
N THR A 108 6.19 12.85 22.54
CA THR A 108 4.78 12.71 22.17
C THR A 108 4.50 11.28 21.69
N VAL A 109 5.34 10.73 20.82
CA VAL A 109 5.24 9.33 20.35
C VAL A 109 5.32 8.35 21.53
N LYS A 110 6.30 8.50 22.42
CA LYS A 110 6.43 7.66 23.64
C LYS A 110 5.17 7.68 24.50
N THR A 111 4.57 8.85 24.64
CA THR A 111 3.34 9.02 25.42
C THR A 111 2.16 8.28 24.75
N HIS A 112 2.02 8.39 23.43
CA HIS A 112 1.01 7.63 22.68
C HIS A 112 1.24 6.12 22.77
N VAL A 113 2.47 5.65 22.60
CA VAL A 113 2.83 4.22 22.72
C VAL A 113 2.47 3.68 24.10
N LYS A 114 2.76 4.42 25.18
CA LYS A 114 2.39 3.99 26.54
C LYS A 114 0.87 3.86 26.74
N ARG A 115 0.09 4.78 26.16
CA ARG A 115 -1.38 4.70 26.21
C ARG A 115 -1.91 3.52 25.40
N ILE A 116 -1.35 3.31 24.21
CA ILE A 116 -1.67 2.17 23.34
C ILE A 116 -1.38 0.85 24.05
N TYR A 117 -0.22 0.72 24.70
CA TYR A 117 0.12 -0.49 25.48
C TYR A 117 -0.88 -0.75 26.61
N GLY A 118 -1.22 0.30 27.36
CA GLY A 118 -2.24 0.20 28.41
C GLY A 118 -3.62 -0.19 27.89
N LYS A 119 -4.01 0.29 26.71
CA LYS A 119 -5.31 -0.06 26.09
C LYS A 119 -5.31 -1.48 25.51
N LEU A 120 -4.25 -1.87 24.81
CA LEU A 120 -4.12 -3.19 24.18
C LEU A 120 -3.76 -4.31 25.19
N GLY A 121 -3.31 -3.97 26.40
CA GLY A 121 -2.87 -4.96 27.40
C GLY A 121 -1.53 -5.63 27.05
N VAL A 122 -0.71 -4.97 26.23
CA VAL A 122 0.59 -5.47 25.73
C VAL A 122 1.74 -4.75 26.42
N HIS A 123 2.89 -5.40 26.52
CA HIS A 123 4.06 -4.86 27.23
C HIS A 123 5.25 -4.59 26.31
N SER A 124 5.22 -5.13 25.09
CA SER A 124 6.32 -5.02 24.13
C SER A 124 5.85 -4.63 22.73
N LYS A 125 6.74 -3.97 21.98
CA LYS A 125 6.52 -3.67 20.56
C LYS A 125 6.27 -4.95 19.76
N GLN A 126 6.98 -6.02 20.11
CA GLN A 126 6.83 -7.32 19.48
C GLN A 126 5.41 -7.86 19.68
N GLU A 127 4.88 -7.82 20.91
CA GLU A 127 3.49 -8.24 21.18
C GLU A 127 2.44 -7.44 20.39
N VAL A 128 2.69 -6.14 20.14
CA VAL A 128 1.81 -5.32 19.31
C VAL A 128 1.85 -5.77 17.85
N ILE A 129 3.05 -6.08 17.35
CA ILE A 129 3.25 -6.60 16.00
C ILE A 129 2.58 -7.96 15.87
N ASP A 130 2.79 -8.87 16.83
CA ASP A 130 2.14 -10.18 16.88
C ASP A 130 0.61 -10.05 16.97
N LEU A 131 0.09 -9.12 17.77
CA LEU A 131 -1.35 -8.86 17.88
C LEU A 131 -1.93 -8.35 16.56
N ALA A 132 -1.24 -7.42 15.89
CA ALA A 132 -1.65 -6.89 14.58
C ALA A 132 -1.52 -7.93 13.45
N GLN A 133 -0.62 -8.90 13.58
CA GLN A 133 -0.44 -9.98 12.61
C GLN A 133 -1.42 -11.13 12.83
N SER A 134 -1.75 -11.46 14.09
CA SER A 134 -2.65 -12.55 14.49
C SER A 134 -4.14 -12.24 14.35
N SER A 135 -4.51 -10.97 14.21
CA SER A 135 -5.87 -10.55 13.83
C SER A 135 -6.12 -10.62 12.31
N GLY A 136 -5.13 -11.04 11.51
CA GLY A 136 -5.37 -11.62 10.17
C GLY A 136 -5.78 -13.10 10.28
N PRO A 137 -6.59 -13.64 9.34
CA PRO A 137 -7.30 -14.90 9.55
C PRO A 137 -6.32 -16.04 9.84
N THR A 138 -6.49 -16.67 11.00
CA THR A 138 -6.09 -18.06 11.18
C THR A 138 -7.22 -18.92 10.64
N ALA A 139 -7.20 -19.18 9.32
CA ALA A 139 -7.73 -20.37 8.63
C ALA A 139 -7.81 -20.11 7.12
#